data_AF-A0A0M9E423-F1
#
_entry.id   AF-A0A0M9E423-F1
#
_cell.length_a   1.000
_cell.length_b   1.000
_cell.length_c   1.000
_cell.angle_alpha   90.00
_cell.angle_beta   90.00
_cell.angle_gamma   90.00
#
_symmetry.space_group_name_H-M   'P 1'
#
loop_
_entity.id
_entity.type
_entity.pdbx_description
1 polymer ?
#
loop_
_entity_poly.entity_id
_entity_poly.type
_entity_poly.pdbx_seq_one_letter_code
_entity_poly.pdbx_strand_id
1 'polypeptide(L)'
;MGANPNEVQEGSVNVTINVTNVESGLISTPDIWYQPYGKYPIKIELISKVEDEWIYTGNYIVDIFTGDGDASYQVRATDNIGQVSTTLQSIVYGNNVHEAPGFVINT
;
A
#
# COMPACT_ATOMS: atom_id res chain seq x y z
N MET A 1 -28.02 16.30 -5.12
CA MET A 1 -26.74 16.40 -4.39
C MET A 1 -26.06 15.06 -4.57
N GLY A 2 -24.94 15.03 -5.32
CA GLY A 2 -24.17 13.81 -5.50
C GLY A 2 -23.54 13.41 -4.17
N ALA A 3 -23.54 12.13 -3.84
CA ALA A 3 -22.85 11.64 -2.66
C ALA A 3 -21.38 12.06 -2.75
N ASN A 4 -20.89 12.78 -1.74
CA ASN A 4 -19.45 12.98 -1.60
C ASN A 4 -18.81 11.58 -1.46
N PRO A 5 -17.66 11.32 -2.11
CA PRO A 5 -16.90 10.11 -1.82
C PRO A 5 -16.60 10.10 -0.31
N ASN A 6 -16.93 8.98 0.32
CA ASN A 6 -16.93 8.83 1.76
C ASN A 6 -15.51 9.01 2.37
N GLU A 7 -15.49 9.34 3.66
CA GLU A 7 -14.29 9.68 4.41
C GLU A 7 -13.36 8.47 4.63
N VAL A 8 -12.04 8.72 4.67
CA VAL A 8 -11.07 7.75 5.22
C VAL A 8 -11.15 7.81 6.74
N GLN A 9 -11.61 6.72 7.36
CA GLN A 9 -11.71 6.64 8.82
C GLN A 9 -10.32 6.55 9.45
N GLU A 10 -10.11 7.33 10.52
CA GLU A 10 -8.91 7.24 11.36
C GLU A 10 -8.78 5.83 11.96
N GLY A 11 -7.55 5.33 12.07
CA GLY A 11 -7.30 4.01 12.61
C GLY A 11 -6.05 3.33 12.08
N SER A 12 -5.78 2.15 12.63
CA SER A 12 -4.68 1.29 12.16
C SER A 12 -5.12 0.55 10.90
N VAL A 13 -4.34 0.68 9.84
CA VAL A 13 -4.52 -0.06 8.59
C VAL A 13 -3.35 -1.02 8.42
N ASN A 14 -3.67 -2.29 8.16
CA ASN A 14 -2.68 -3.31 7.82
C ASN A 14 -2.59 -3.41 6.29
N VAL A 15 -1.38 -3.56 5.76
CA VAL A 15 -1.10 -3.72 4.34
C VAL A 15 -0.38 -5.05 4.12
N THR A 16 -0.68 -5.73 3.02
CA THR A 16 0.03 -6.94 2.60
C THR A 16 0.52 -6.79 1.17
N ILE A 17 1.80 -7.03 0.92
CA ILE A 17 2.41 -6.98 -0.41
C ILE A 17 2.90 -8.38 -0.74
N ASN A 18 2.40 -8.94 -1.84
CA ASN A 18 2.90 -10.18 -2.43
C ASN A 18 3.68 -9.83 -3.70
N VAL A 19 4.98 -10.13 -3.71
CA VAL A 19 5.82 -9.97 -4.90
C VAL A 19 5.98 -11.31 -5.59
N THR A 20 5.57 -11.40 -6.84
CA THR A 20 5.57 -12.60 -7.67
C THR A 20 6.57 -12.49 -8.82
N ASN A 21 6.93 -13.62 -9.43
CA ASN A 21 7.93 -13.74 -10.51
C ASN A 21 9.37 -13.32 -10.16
N VAL A 22 9.69 -13.32 -8.87
CA VAL A 22 10.99 -13.01 -8.27
C VAL A 22 12.02 -14.14 -8.44
N GLU A 23 12.29 -14.57 -9.68
CA GLU A 23 13.24 -15.66 -9.98
C GLU A 23 14.65 -15.37 -9.44
N SER A 24 15.08 -14.10 -9.53
CA SER A 24 16.38 -13.66 -9.05
C SER A 24 16.38 -13.22 -7.58
N GLY A 25 15.20 -13.12 -6.94
CA GLY A 25 14.99 -12.50 -5.64
C GLY A 25 14.98 -10.96 -5.69
N LEU A 26 14.73 -10.33 -4.53
CA LEU A 26 14.70 -8.88 -4.40
C LEU A 26 16.02 -8.30 -3.89
N ILE A 27 16.39 -7.13 -4.40
CA ILE A 27 17.59 -6.39 -3.95
C ILE A 27 17.37 -5.74 -2.57
N SER A 28 16.11 -5.43 -2.26
CA SER A 28 15.72 -4.81 -1.00
C SER A 28 14.25 -5.12 -0.69
N THR A 29 13.86 -4.86 0.55
CA THR A 29 12.45 -4.77 0.94
C THR A 29 11.72 -3.76 0.03
N PRO A 30 10.51 -4.07 -0.48
CA PRO A 30 9.70 -3.13 -1.24
C PRO A 30 9.39 -1.87 -0.44
N ASP A 31 9.25 -0.75 -1.12
CA ASP A 31 8.72 0.47 -0.52
C ASP A 31 7.22 0.56 -0.77
N ILE A 32 6.48 1.09 0.20
CA ILE A 32 5.06 1.41 0.08
C ILE A 32 4.77 2.80 0.63
N TRP A 33 3.90 3.52 -0.06
CA TRP A 33 3.43 4.83 0.33
C TRP A 33 1.90 4.88 0.27
N TYR A 34 1.32 5.58 1.24
CA TYR A 34 -0.09 5.99 1.25
C TYR A 34 -0.15 7.48 0.92
N GLN A 35 -0.87 7.84 -0.13
CA GLN A 35 -1.10 9.24 -0.50
C GLN A 35 -2.57 9.60 -0.28
N PRO A 36 -2.88 10.38 0.78
CA PRO A 36 -4.20 10.94 0.96
C PRO A 36 -4.52 12.05 -0.05
N TYR A 37 -5.81 12.29 -0.26
CA TYR A 37 -6.28 13.35 -1.15
C TYR A 37 -5.74 14.73 -0.72
N GLY A 38 -5.09 15.43 -1.66
CA GLY A 38 -4.55 16.77 -1.41
C GLY A 38 -3.43 16.84 -0.37
N LYS A 39 -2.80 15.71 -0.01
CA LYS A 39 -1.70 15.62 0.97
C LYS A 39 -0.46 14.99 0.34
N TYR A 40 0.66 15.11 1.06
CA TYR A 40 1.90 14.43 0.71
C TYR A 40 1.81 12.92 1.01
N PRO A 41 2.50 12.08 0.24
CA PRO A 41 2.62 10.65 0.53
C PRO A 41 3.30 10.39 1.88
N ILE A 42 2.75 9.44 2.63
CA ILE A 42 3.27 8.92 3.89
C ILE A 42 3.90 7.56 3.59
N LYS A 43 5.17 7.37 3.95
CA LYS A 43 5.83 6.07 3.82
C LYS A 43 5.28 5.11 4.89
N ILE A 44 4.94 3.90 4.47
CA ILE A 44 4.51 2.82 5.36
C ILE A 44 5.71 1.92 5.60
N GLU A 45 6.03 1.68 6.86
CA GLU A 45 7.10 0.75 7.22
C GLU A 45 6.56 -0.70 7.17
N LEU A 46 7.29 -1.57 6.48
CA LEU A 46 7.00 -3.00 6.45
C LEU A 46 7.66 -3.65 7.67
N ILE A 47 6.85 -4.29 8.49
CA ILE A 47 7.23 -4.79 9.82
C ILE A 47 7.59 -6.27 9.82
N SER A 48 7.15 -7.03 8.81
CA SER A 48 7.49 -8.44 8.69
C SER A 48 7.51 -8.93 7.24
N LYS A 49 8.22 -10.05 7.05
CA LYS A 49 8.25 -10.84 5.82
C LYS A 49 7.89 -12.29 6.21
N VAL A 50 7.02 -12.93 5.44
CA VAL A 50 6.74 -14.37 5.57
C VAL A 50 7.99 -15.16 5.17
N GLU A 51 8.36 -16.15 5.97
CA GLU A 51 9.52 -16.99 5.70
C GLU A 51 9.35 -17.75 4.38
N ASP A 52 10.43 -17.85 3.59
CA ASP A 52 10.48 -18.49 2.26
C ASP A 52 9.51 -17.94 1.20
N GLU A 53 8.75 -16.89 1.50
CA GLU A 53 7.85 -16.22 0.56
C GLU A 53 8.25 -14.75 0.38
N TRP A 54 7.82 -14.15 -0.72
CA TRP A 54 8.01 -12.72 -0.97
C TRP A 54 6.77 -11.92 -0.58
N ILE A 55 6.18 -12.31 0.56
CA ILE A 55 5.04 -11.65 1.19
C ILE A 55 5.53 -10.78 2.33
N TYR A 56 5.18 -9.50 2.29
CA TYR A 56 5.52 -8.50 3.29
C TYR A 56 4.25 -7.94 3.90
N THR A 57 4.28 -7.66 5.20
CA THR A 57 3.19 -6.95 5.87
C THR A 57 3.71 -5.68 6.53
N GLY A 58 2.86 -4.67 6.56
CA GLY A 58 3.11 -3.39 7.20
C GLY A 58 1.87 -2.92 7.94
N ASN A 59 2.06 -1.95 8.83
CA ASN A 59 0.95 -1.25 9.45
C ASN A 59 1.25 0.25 9.47
N TYR A 60 0.21 1.06 9.35
CA TYR A 60 0.31 2.49 9.60
C TYR A 60 -0.96 3.00 10.25
N ILE A 61 -0.85 4.15 10.92
CA ILE A 61 -1.99 4.81 11.54
C ILE A 61 -2.39 5.95 10.62
N VAL A 62 -3.66 5.96 10.23
CA VAL A 62 -4.30 7.15 9.64
C VAL A 62 -4.67 8.05 10.83
N ASP A 63 -3.80 9.02 11.13
CA ASP A 63 -3.93 9.95 12.27
C ASP A 63 -4.42 11.35 11.86
N ILE A 64 -4.50 11.63 10.55
CA ILE A 64 -4.96 12.90 10.02
C ILE A 64 -6.25 12.68 9.25
N PHE A 65 -7.31 13.41 9.59
CA PHE A 65 -8.47 13.62 8.74
C PHE A 65 -8.02 13.99 7.32
N THR A 66 -8.30 13.11 6.35
CA THR A 66 -7.83 13.28 4.96
C THR A 66 -8.81 14.07 4.09
N GLY A 67 -9.98 14.44 4.64
CA GLY A 67 -11.05 15.12 3.89
C GLY A 67 -11.70 14.22 2.86
N ASP A 68 -12.76 14.72 2.23
CA ASP A 68 -13.44 14.03 1.12
C ASP A 68 -12.51 13.99 -0.10
N GLY A 69 -12.17 12.80 -0.58
CA GLY A 69 -11.45 12.62 -1.85
C GLY A 69 -10.70 11.28 -1.97
N ASP A 70 -10.25 10.99 -3.18
CA ASP A 70 -9.56 9.73 -3.49
C ASP A 70 -8.18 9.67 -2.81
N ALA A 71 -7.92 8.57 -2.12
CA ALA A 71 -6.59 8.23 -1.64
C ALA A 71 -5.94 7.19 -2.58
N SER A 72 -4.64 6.96 -2.46
CA SER A 72 -3.99 5.89 -3.21
C SER A 72 -2.84 5.28 -2.43
N TYR A 73 -2.53 4.03 -2.76
CA TYR A 73 -1.28 3.41 -2.39
C TYR A 73 -0.38 3.25 -3.60
N GLN A 74 0.91 3.43 -3.37
CA GLN A 74 1.96 3.12 -4.33
C GLN A 74 2.90 2.12 -3.70
N VAL A 75 3.21 1.04 -4.42
CA VAL A 75 4.20 0.06 -4.00
C VAL A 75 5.26 -0.08 -5.07
N ARG A 76 6.53 -0.13 -4.67
CA ARG A 76 7.68 -0.26 -5.56
C ARG A 76 8.58 -1.38 -5.07
N ALA A 77 8.91 -2.32 -5.96
CA ALA A 77 9.88 -3.38 -5.72
C ALA A 77 10.99 -3.33 -6.78
N THR A 78 12.19 -3.76 -6.39
CA THR A 78 13.34 -3.89 -7.31
C THR A 78 13.95 -5.27 -7.13
N ASP A 79 14.14 -5.99 -8.23
CA ASP A 79 14.75 -7.33 -8.21
C ASP A 79 16.29 -7.27 -8.23
N ASN A 80 16.93 -8.43 -8.11
CA ASN A 80 18.40 -8.55 -8.10
C ASN A 80 19.08 -8.30 -9.46
N ILE A 81 18.31 -8.23 -10.55
CA ILE A 81 18.82 -7.83 -11.88
C ILE A 81 18.57 -6.34 -12.18
N GLY A 82 17.96 -5.61 -11.23
CA GLY A 82 17.73 -4.17 -11.31
C GLY A 82 16.43 -3.76 -11.98
N GLN A 83 15.53 -4.71 -12.26
CA GLN A 83 14.20 -4.42 -12.77
C GLN A 83 13.35 -3.78 -11.66
N VAL A 84 12.71 -2.66 -11.99
CA VAL A 84 11.85 -1.92 -11.06
C VAL A 84 10.40 -2.11 -11.49
N SER A 85 9.59 -2.61 -10.57
CA SER A 85 8.14 -2.74 -10.74
C SER A 85 7.39 -1.82 -9.78
N THR A 86 6.32 -1.21 -10.26
CA THR A 86 5.49 -0.29 -9.46
C THR A 86 4.01 -0.58 -9.69
N THR A 87 3.26 -0.71 -8.59
CA THR A 87 1.80 -0.85 -8.61
C THR A 87 1.19 0.34 -7.88
N LEU A 88 0.14 0.91 -8.47
CA LEU A 88 -0.64 1.99 -7.87
C LEU A 88 -2.08 1.53 -7.73
N GLN A 89 -2.63 1.65 -6.53
CA GLN A 89 -4.02 1.30 -6.23
C GLN A 89 -4.72 2.53 -5.68
N SER A 90 -5.70 3.05 -6.41
CA SER A 90 -6.59 4.09 -5.90
C SER A 90 -7.60 3.48 -4.95
N ILE A 91 -7.87 4.18 -3.86
CA ILE A 91 -8.85 3.79 -2.86
C ILE A 91 -9.81 4.95 -2.62
N VAL A 92 -11.08 4.61 -2.75
CA VAL A 92 -12.19 5.40 -2.21
C VAL A 92 -12.61 4.69 -0.93
N TYR A 93 -12.26 5.23 0.23
CA TYR A 93 -12.77 4.67 1.47
C TYR A 93 -14.27 4.98 1.55
N GLY A 94 -15.09 3.98 1.86
CA GLY A 94 -16.51 4.26 2.03
C GLY A 94 -17.25 3.21 2.82
N ASN A 95 -17.69 3.60 4.02
CA ASN A 95 -18.64 2.96 4.95
C ASN A 95 -18.60 1.42 5.08
N ASN A 96 -17.54 0.74 4.64
CA ASN A 96 -17.39 -0.69 4.72
C ASN A 96 -16.08 -1.05 5.40
N VAL A 97 -16.18 -2.10 6.21
CA VAL A 97 -15.15 -2.62 7.11
C VAL A 97 -13.85 -2.86 6.35
N HIS A 98 -12.76 -2.39 6.96
CA HIS A 98 -11.40 -2.30 6.45
C HIS A 98 -10.78 -3.68 6.19
N GLU A 99 -11.00 -4.25 5.00
CA GLU A 99 -10.14 -5.31 4.50
C GLU A 99 -8.74 -4.70 4.25
N ALA A 100 -7.71 -5.35 4.77
CA ALA A 100 -6.32 -4.93 4.58
C ALA A 100 -6.00 -4.87 3.08
N PRO A 101 -5.57 -3.73 2.51
CA PRO A 101 -5.17 -3.66 1.10
C PRO A 101 -4.05 -4.68 0.81
N GLY A 102 -4.34 -5.56 -0.14
CA GLY A 102 -3.43 -6.57 -0.67
C GLY A 102 -2.90 -6.16 -2.04
N PHE A 103 -1.58 -6.12 -2.19
CA PHE A 103 -0.90 -5.77 -3.44
C PHE A 103 -0.26 -7.01 -4.05
N VAL A 104 -0.41 -7.18 -5.37
CA VAL A 104 0.41 -8.13 -6.13
C VAL A 104 1.30 -7.34 -7.08
N ILE A 105 2.61 -7.52 -6.96
CA ILE A 105 3.61 -6.94 -7.85
C ILE A 105 4.33 -8.06 -8.57
N ASN A 106 4.41 -7.98 -9.90
CA ASN A 106 5.30 -8.82 -10.68
C ASN A 106 6.61 -8.07 -10.91
N THR A 107 7.72 -8.63 -10.43
CA THR A 107 9.07 -8.22 -10.88
C THR A 107 9.51 -9.17 -11.97
#